data_AF-A0A946W4P3-F1
#
_entry.id   AF-A0A946W4P3-F1
#
_cell.length_a   1.000
_cell.length_b   1.000
_cell.length_c   1.000
_cell.angle_alpha   90.00
_cell.angle_beta   90.00
_cell.angle_gamma   90.00
#
_symmetry.space_group_name_H-M   'P 1'
#
loop_
_entity.id
_entity.type
_entity.pdbx_description
1 polymer ?
#
loop_
_entity_poly.entity_id
_entity_poly.type
_entity_poly.pdbx_seq_one_letter_code
_entity_poly.pdbx_strand_id
1 'polypeptide(L)' 'MKYKVHHLKIRMSEDQLKLEQFLNSLQGEVVSIVPNIANTTLLQIYGGSRKIDFLLIVEKVS' A
#
# COMPACT_ATOMS: atom_id res chain seq x y z
N MET A 1 19.66 8.48 10.68
CA MET A 1 18.47 7.62 10.60
C MET A 1 17.28 8.48 10.27
N LYS A 2 16.91 8.47 9.00
CA LYS A 2 15.74 9.16 8.48
C LYS A 2 14.77 8.12 7.94
N TYR A 3 13.50 8.47 7.87
CA TYR A 3 12.48 7.59 7.33
C TYR A 3 11.67 8.36 6.30
N LYS A 4 11.30 7.67 5.23
CA LYS A 4 10.36 8.15 4.23
C LYS A 4 9.14 7.25 4.25
N VAL A 5 7.96 7.86 4.29
CA VAL A 5 6.70 7.14 4.22
C VAL A 5 6.08 7.39 2.86
N HIS A 6 5.84 6.31 2.13
CA HIS A 6 5.26 6.34 0.80
C HIS A 6 3.82 5.87 0.85
N HIS A 7 2.97 6.49 0.04
CA HIS A 7 1.57 6.12 -0.09
C HIS A 7 1.32 5.49 -1.46
N LEU A 8 1.08 4.18 -1.49
CA LEU A 8 0.85 3.43 -2.72
C LEU A 8 -0.63 3.02 -2.83
N LYS A 9 -1.38 3.65 -3.74
CA LYS A 9 -2.74 3.19 -4.09
C LYS A 9 -2.67 1.89 -4.88
N ILE A 10 -3.35 0.85 -4.41
CA ILE A 10 -3.22 -0.49 -4.96
C ILE A 10 -4.52 -1.31 -4.79
N ARG A 11 -4.84 -2.14 -5.78
CA ARG A 11 -5.76 -3.28 -5.64
C ARG A 11 -4.97 -4.52 -5.26
N MET A 12 -5.07 -4.95 -4.00
CA MET A 12 -4.29 -6.08 -3.49
C MET A 12 -4.47 -7.39 -4.27
N SER A 13 -5.62 -7.60 -4.92
CA SER A 13 -5.90 -8.81 -5.72
C SER A 13 -5.38 -8.75 -7.17
N GLU A 14 -5.08 -7.57 -7.70
CA GLU A 14 -4.79 -7.38 -9.14
C GLU A 14 -3.41 -6.76 -9.37
N ASP A 15 -2.93 -5.92 -8.45
CA ASP A 15 -1.80 -5.04 -8.68
C ASP A 15 -0.49 -5.58 -8.06
N GLN A 16 -0.32 -6.91 -7.93
CA GLN A 16 0.89 -7.50 -7.36
C GLN A 16 2.16 -7.02 -8.07
N LEU A 17 2.16 -7.00 -9.40
CA LEU A 17 3.29 -6.53 -10.21
C LEU A 17 3.62 -5.06 -9.95
N LYS A 18 2.60 -4.22 -9.70
CA LYS A 18 2.78 -2.80 -9.39
C LYS A 18 3.47 -2.61 -8.04
N LEU A 19 3.12 -3.43 -7.04
CA LEU A 19 3.81 -3.42 -5.75
C LEU A 19 5.28 -3.81 -5.92
N GLU A 20 5.55 -4.87 -6.66
CA GLU A 20 6.92 -5.34 -6.92
C GLU A 20 7.77 -4.26 -7.60
N GLN A 21 7.24 -3.64 -8.66
CA GLN A 21 7.91 -2.53 -9.35
C GLN A 21 8.17 -1.34 -8.42
N PHE A 22 7.21 -1.01 -7.56
CA PHE A 22 7.39 0.05 -6.57
C PHE A 22 8.52 -0.26 -5.59
N LEU A 23 8.53 -1.47 -5.01
CA LEU A 23 9.56 -1.88 -4.05
C LEU A 23 10.96 -1.88 -4.68
N ASN A 24 11.08 -2.37 -5.92
CA ASN A 24 12.34 -2.37 -6.67
C ASN A 24 12.84 -0.97 -7.06
N SER A 25 11.99 0.06 -6.95
CA SER A 25 12.37 1.46 -7.23
C SER A 25 12.95 2.20 -6.01
N LEU A 26 12.83 1.61 -4.81
CA LEU A 26 13.30 2.23 -3.57
C LEU A 26 14.83 2.12 -3.46
N GLN A 27 15.45 3.12 -2.84
CA GLN A 27 16.92 3.15 -2.68
C GLN A 27 17.35 2.68 -1.29
N GLY A 28 16.46 2.82 -0.31
CA GLY A 28 16.63 2.40 1.07
C GLY A 28 15.97 1.05 1.38
N GLU A 29 16.04 0.70 2.66
CA GLU A 29 15.50 -0.57 3.17
C GLU A 29 14.02 -0.40 3.53
N VAL A 30 13.16 -1.31 3.04
CA VAL A 30 11.75 -1.35 3.45
C VAL A 30 11.66 -1.99 4.82
N VAL A 31 11.26 -1.20 5.81
CA VAL A 31 11.18 -1.66 7.22
C VAL A 31 9.75 -2.02 7.63
N SER A 32 8.73 -1.53 6.91
CA SER A 32 7.33 -1.86 7.18
C SER A 32 6.43 -1.57 5.97
N ILE A 33 5.39 -2.38 5.82
CA ILE A 33 4.28 -2.17 4.88
C ILE A 33 2.99 -2.28 5.68
N VAL A 34 2.25 -1.17 5.77
CA VAL A 34 1.00 -1.08 6.53
C VAL A 34 -0.18 -0.96 5.56
N PRO A 35 -1.05 -1.97 5.47
CA PRO A 35 -2.24 -1.87 4.65
C PRO A 35 -3.31 -1.00 5.31
N ASN A 36 -3.89 -0.07 4.55
CA ASN A 36 -5.11 0.62 4.97
C ASN A 36 -6.33 -0.08 4.39
N ILE A 37 -7.10 -0.73 5.27
CA ILE A 37 -8.39 -1.32 4.94
C ILE A 37 -9.39 -0.16 4.82
N ALA A 38 -10.07 -0.05 3.68
CA ALA A 38 -11.07 0.97 3.46
C ALA A 38 -12.20 0.81 4.49
N ASN A 39 -12.68 1.91 5.09
CA ASN A 39 -13.81 1.86 6.02
C ASN A 39 -15.02 1.22 5.33
N THR A 40 -15.42 0.04 5.80
CA THR A 40 -16.57 -0.71 5.29
C THR A 40 -17.85 0.09 5.50
N THR A 41 -18.44 0.56 4.41
CA THR A 41 -19.80 1.11 4.37
C THR A 41 -20.77 0.06 3.82
N LEU A 42 -22.08 0.27 4.00
CA LEU A 42 -23.14 -0.58 3.41
C LEU A 42 -22.94 -0.82 1.90
N LEU A 43 -22.28 0.11 1.18
CA LEU A 43 -21.93 -0.01 -0.24
C LEU A 43 -20.98 -1.18 -0.56
N GLN A 44 -20.09 -1.55 0.36
CA GLN A 44 -19.16 -2.68 0.17
C GLN A 44 -19.88 -4.04 0.29
N ILE A 45 -20.96 -4.12 1.07
CA ILE A 45 -21.74 -5.35 1.27
C ILE A 45 -22.43 -5.78 -0.04
N TYR A 46 -22.80 -4.81 -0.87
CA TYR A 46 -23.35 -5.04 -2.22
C TYR A 46 -22.28 -5.16 -3.31
N GLY A 47 -21.00 -5.31 -2.95
CA GLY A 47 -19.91 -5.48 -3.92
C GLY A 47 -19.49 -4.20 -4.66
N GLY A 48 -19.95 -3.02 -4.22
CA GLY A 48 -19.77 -1.76 -4.93
C GLY A 48 -18.45 -1.02 -4.68
N SER A 49 -17.69 -1.37 -3.62
CA SER A 49 -16.42 -0.70 -3.34
C SER A 49 -15.33 -1.62 -2.79
N ARG A 50 -14.07 -1.19 -2.96
CA ARG A 50 -12.86 -1.98 -2.69
C ARG A 50 -12.57 -2.06 -1.18
N LYS A 51 -12.13 -3.23 -0.71
CA LYS A 51 -11.77 -3.49 0.69
C LYS A 51 -10.47 -2.82 1.17
N ILE A 52 -9.54 -2.49 0.27
CA ILE A 52 -8.23 -1.90 0.60
C ILE A 52 -8.02 -0.70 -0.32
N ASP A 53 -7.69 0.46 0.26
CA ASP A 53 -7.52 1.71 -0.49
C ASP A 53 -6.05 1.93 -0.91
N PHE A 54 -5.11 1.67 0.00
CA PHE A 54 -3.67 1.91 -0.22
C PHE A 54 -2.78 1.19 0.79
N LEU A 55 -1.48 1.16 0.52
CA LEU A 55 -0.42 0.76 1.42
C LEU A 55 0.39 1.99 1.84
N LEU A 56 0.75 2.07 3.12
CA LEU A 56 1.85 2.90 3.58
C LEU A 56 3.12 2.06 3.62
N ILE A 57 4.16 2.49 2.90
CA ILE A 57 5.43 1.78 2.84
C ILE A 57 6.47 2.66 3.53
N VAL A 58 7.09 2.13 4.57
CA VAL A 58 8.11 2.84 5.34
C VAL A 58 9.49 2.40 4.84
N GLU A 59 10.21 3.35 4.26
CA GLU A 59 11.58 3.20 3.80
C GLU A 59 12.52 3.87 4.82
N LYS A 60 13.49 3.11 5.32
CA LYS A 60 14.59 3.66 6.09
C LYS A 60 15.62 4.22 5.11
N VAL A 61 15.88 5.50 5.26
CA VAL A 61 16.90 6.24 4.49
C VAL A 61 17.98 6.75 5.45
N SER A 62 19.18 7.02 4.95
CA SER A 62 20.36 7.40 5.76
C SER A 62 20.06 8.53 6.78
#